data_AF-A0A7J5EL39-F1
#
_entry.id   AF-A0A7J5EL39-F1
#
_cell.length_a   1.000
_cell.length_b   1.000
_cell.length_c   1.000
_cell.angle_alpha   90.00
_cell.angle_beta   90.00
_cell.angle_gamma   90.00
#
_symmetry.space_group_name_H-M   'P 1'
#
loop_
_entity.id
_entity.type
_entity.pdbx_description
1 polymer ?
#
loop_
_entity_poly.entity_id
_entity_poly.type
_entity_poly.pdbx_seq_one_letter_code
_entity_poly.pdbx_strand_id
1 'polypeptide(L)'
;MPTTSPVPDSKLPVAISFALVAVGLVIGLLGGFTEGSIAGGIIAACGVIPAMVGLWKGIQQESQGTLALSVVAVLVSLGVGGLLIILRIIDWIR
;
A
#
# COMPACT_ATOMS: atom_id res chain seq x y z
N MET A 1 -23.31 16.68 -26.08
CA MET A 1 -22.40 16.49 -24.93
C MET A 1 -21.75 15.12 -25.11
N PRO A 2 -20.42 14.97 -24.99
CA PRO A 2 -19.84 13.64 -25.04
C PRO A 2 -20.34 12.89 -23.81
N THR A 3 -21.12 11.83 -24.03
CA THR A 3 -21.52 10.89 -22.99
C THR A 3 -20.30 10.06 -22.64
N THR A 4 -19.42 10.57 -21.78
CA THR A 4 -18.36 9.76 -21.19
C THR A 4 -19.06 8.70 -20.35
N SER A 5 -19.10 7.47 -20.85
CA SER A 5 -19.51 6.32 -20.07
C SER A 5 -18.74 6.33 -18.75
N PRO A 6 -19.41 6.13 -17.60
CA PRO A 6 -18.72 6.14 -16.30
C PRO A 6 -17.58 5.12 -16.34
N VAL A 7 -16.37 5.54 -15.95
CA VAL A 7 -15.22 4.64 -15.87
C VAL A 7 -15.58 3.52 -14.90
N PRO A 8 -15.54 2.23 -15.30
CA PRO A 8 -15.97 1.13 -14.43
C PRO A 8 -15.22 1.15 -13.09
N ASP A 9 -15.96 1.10 -11.98
CA ASP A 9 -15.38 1.04 -10.63
C ASP A 9 -14.56 -0.24 -10.48
N SER A 10 -13.26 -0.07 -10.24
CA SER A 10 -12.31 -1.18 -10.17
C SER A 10 -11.43 -1.02 -8.95
N LYS A 11 -11.68 -1.89 -7.96
CA LYS A 11 -10.92 -1.96 -6.71
C LYS A 11 -9.60 -2.73 -6.85
N LEU A 12 -9.26 -3.11 -8.07
CA LEU A 12 -8.08 -3.91 -8.39
C LEU A 12 -6.76 -3.22 -7.97
N PRO A 13 -6.53 -1.92 -8.22
CA PRO A 13 -5.29 -1.25 -7.79
C PRO A 13 -5.14 -1.25 -6.26
N VAL A 14 -6.24 -0.99 -5.55
CA VAL A 14 -6.28 -1.03 -4.09
C VAL A 14 -5.97 -2.45 -3.57
N ALA A 15 -6.56 -3.48 -4.18
CA ALA A 15 -6.31 -4.86 -3.79
C ALA A 15 -4.84 -5.27 -4.01
N ILE A 16 -4.21 -4.85 -5.11
CA ILE A 16 -2.78 -5.07 -5.36
C ILE A 16 -1.93 -4.38 -4.28
N SER A 17 -2.29 -3.16 -3.90
CA SER A 17 -1.58 -2.44 -2.83
C SER A 17 -1.59 -3.22 -1.53
N PHE A 18 -2.76 -3.68 -1.08
CA PHE A 18 -2.86 -4.51 0.12
C PHE A 18 -2.12 -5.83 0.01
N ALA A 19 -2.11 -6.46 -1.17
CA ALA A 19 -1.32 -7.67 -1.40
C ALA A 19 0.18 -7.41 -1.25
N LEU A 20 0.70 -6.30 -1.78
CA LEU A 20 2.11 -5.91 -1.62
C LEU A 20 2.46 -5.63 -0.16
N VAL A 21 1.58 -4.94 0.58
CA VAL A 21 1.75 -4.77 2.02
C VAL A 21 1.80 -6.12 2.73
N ALA A 22 0.86 -7.02 2.44
CA ALA A 22 0.80 -8.33 3.07
C ALA A 22 2.07 -9.14 2.78
N VAL A 23 2.58 -9.12 1.55
CA VAL A 23 3.85 -9.77 1.18
C VAL A 23 5.02 -9.17 1.96
N GLY A 24 5.12 -7.83 2.03
CA GLY A 24 6.16 -7.16 2.80
C GLY A 24 6.13 -7.51 4.28
N LEU A 25 4.92 -7.61 4.86
CA LEU A 25 4.70 -8.06 6.23
C LEU A 25 5.12 -9.51 6.46
N VAL A 26 4.75 -10.43 5.56
CA VAL A 26 5.15 -11.83 5.65
C VAL A 26 6.68 -11.96 5.60
N ILE A 27 7.35 -11.23 4.73
CA ILE A 27 8.83 -11.22 4.67
C ILE A 27 9.42 -10.64 5.97
N GLY A 28 8.83 -9.58 6.50
CA GLY A 28 9.21 -9.03 7.81
C GLY A 28 9.04 -10.03 8.95
N LEU A 29 7.94 -10.77 8.97
CA LEU A 29 7.64 -11.79 9.96
C LEU A 29 8.61 -12.98 9.90
N LEU A 30 8.96 -13.43 8.69
CA LEU A 30 9.93 -14.51 8.48
C LEU A 30 11.34 -14.12 8.94
N GLY A 31 11.69 -12.83 8.85
CA GLY A 31 12.96 -12.29 9.32
C GLY A 31 13.02 -11.97 10.81
N GLY A 32 11.92 -12.14 11.55
CA GLY A 32 11.80 -11.75 12.96
C GLY A 32 10.91 -10.52 13.15
N PHE A 33 9.79 -10.68 13.87
CA PHE A 33 8.78 -9.63 14.05
C PHE A 33 9.33 -8.34 14.69
N THR A 34 10.32 -8.48 15.57
CA THR A 34 10.95 -7.37 16.30
C THR A 34 12.20 -6.82 15.64
N GLU A 35 12.81 -7.57 14.72
CA GLU A 35 14.04 -7.18 14.00
C GLU A 35 13.71 -6.32 12.77
N GLY A 36 12.48 -6.40 12.25
CA GLY A 36 12.09 -5.69 11.05
C GLY A 36 12.73 -6.27 9.78
N SER A 37 12.47 -5.64 8.63
CA SER A 37 13.04 -6.10 7.35
C SER A 37 13.07 -4.97 6.34
N ILE A 38 14.26 -4.64 5.84
CA ILE A 38 14.42 -3.67 4.75
C ILE A 38 13.73 -4.19 3.49
N ALA A 39 13.93 -5.47 3.14
CA ALA A 39 13.32 -6.07 1.96
C ALA A 39 11.78 -6.09 2.06
N GLY A 40 11.25 -6.52 3.22
CA GLY A 40 9.82 -6.49 3.49
C GLY A 40 9.25 -5.07 3.49
N GLY A 41 9.98 -4.11 4.06
CA GLY A 41 9.57 -2.72 4.12
C GLY A 41 9.55 -2.03 2.75
N ILE A 42 10.54 -2.29 1.89
CA ILE A 42 10.55 -1.78 0.51
C ILE A 42 9.36 -2.33 -0.27
N ILE A 43 9.12 -3.65 -0.20
CA ILE A 43 7.99 -4.27 -0.90
C ILE A 43 6.65 -3.71 -0.41
N ALA A 44 6.49 -3.57 0.91
CA ALA A 44 5.30 -2.94 1.48
C ALA A 44 5.14 -1.50 1.00
N ALA A 45 6.22 -0.71 0.94
CA ALA A 45 6.22 0.68 0.46
C ALA A 45 5.91 0.80 -1.05
N CYS A 46 6.29 -0.19 -1.86
CA CYS A 46 5.88 -0.24 -3.27
C CYS A 46 4.36 -0.32 -3.45
N GLY A 47 3.61 -0.75 -2.42
CA GLY A 47 2.15 -0.70 -2.39
C GLY A 47 1.56 0.70 -2.58
N VAL A 48 2.32 1.78 -2.35
CA VAL A 48 1.88 3.16 -2.59
C VAL A 48 1.57 3.39 -4.07
N ILE A 49 2.33 2.79 -4.99
CA ILE A 49 2.16 3.00 -6.44
C ILE A 49 0.73 2.61 -6.89
N PRO A 50 0.27 1.36 -6.70
CA PRO A 50 -1.07 0.99 -7.10
C PRO A 50 -2.16 1.66 -6.24
N ALA A 51 -1.87 2.08 -5.00
CA ALA A 51 -2.81 2.87 -4.19
C ALA A 51 -2.99 4.30 -4.76
N MET A 52 -1.94 4.94 -5.28
CA MET A 52 -2.02 6.22 -5.97
C MET A 52 -2.81 6.13 -7.28
N VAL A 53 -2.65 5.01 -8.02
CA VAL A 53 -3.50 4.72 -9.19
C VAL A 53 -4.97 4.54 -8.78
N GLY A 54 -5.21 3.90 -7.63
CA GLY A 54 -6.55 3.78 -7.03
C GLY A 54 -7.15 5.15 -6.68
N LEU A 55 -6.38 6.05 -6.06
CA LEU A 55 -6.80 7.42 -5.75
C LEU A 55 -7.19 8.19 -7.02
N TRP A 56 -6.32 8.17 -8.02
CA TRP A 56 -6.57 8.82 -9.30
C TRP A 56 -7.88 8.33 -9.95
N LYS A 57 -8.10 7.02 -9.98
CA LYS A 57 -9.34 6.43 -10.51
C LYS A 57 -10.56 6.74 -9.65
N GLY A 58 -10.41 6.73 -8.33
CA GLY A 58 -11.49 7.08 -7.40
C GLY A 58 -11.99 8.52 -7.59
N ILE A 59 -11.08 9.46 -7.88
CA ILE A 59 -11.43 10.84 -8.23
C ILE A 59 -12.26 10.87 -9.52
N GLN A 60 -11.85 10.14 -10.56
CA GLN A 60 -12.58 10.09 -11.84
C GLN A 60 -13.95 9.41 -11.74
N GLN A 61 -14.13 8.53 -10.76
CA GLN A 61 -15.35 7.76 -10.55
C GLN A 61 -16.34 8.43 -9.59
N GLU A 62 -15.95 9.56 -8.99
CA GLU A 62 -16.68 10.22 -7.88
C GLU A 62 -17.07 9.24 -6.75
N SER A 63 -16.31 8.15 -6.60
CA SER A 63 -16.61 7.07 -5.67
C SER A 63 -15.90 7.31 -4.34
N GLN A 64 -16.66 7.75 -3.34
CA GLN A 64 -16.15 7.93 -1.97
C GLN A 64 -15.52 6.65 -1.40
N GLY A 65 -16.08 5.48 -1.75
CA GLY A 65 -15.57 4.19 -1.27
C GLY A 65 -14.19 3.85 -1.85
N THR A 66 -14.01 4.02 -3.16
CA THR A 66 -12.73 3.75 -3.82
C THR A 66 -11.67 4.77 -3.42
N LEU A 67 -12.04 6.03 -3.25
CA LEU A 67 -11.18 7.08 -2.67
C LEU A 67 -10.71 6.71 -1.25
N ALA A 68 -11.64 6.41 -0.34
CA ALA A 68 -11.32 6.10 1.04
C ALA A 68 -10.39 4.87 1.16
N LEU A 69 -10.71 3.80 0.43
CA LEU A 69 -9.88 2.60 0.42
C LEU A 69 -8.47 2.85 -0.13
N SER A 70 -8.35 3.72 -1.14
CA SER A 70 -7.06 4.07 -1.71
C SER A 70 -6.22 4.90 -0.74
N VAL A 71 -6.82 5.86 -0.01
CA VAL A 71 -6.13 6.59 1.07
C VAL A 71 -5.63 5.63 2.15
N VAL A 72 -6.49 4.70 2.60
CA VAL A 72 -6.10 3.69 3.60
C VAL A 72 -4.96 2.83 3.07
N ALA A 73 -5.02 2.39 1.82
CA ALA A 73 -3.96 1.60 1.21
C ALA A 73 -2.62 2.35 1.18
N VAL A 74 -2.61 3.66 0.88
CA VAL A 74 -1.41 4.50 0.96
C VAL A 74 -0.86 4.55 2.39
N LEU A 75 -1.72 4.86 3.37
CA LEU A 75 -1.31 5.01 4.77
C LEU A 75 -0.75 3.71 5.33
N VAL A 76 -1.40 2.59 5.03
CA VAL A 76 -0.96 1.26 5.46
C VAL A 76 0.35 0.87 4.77
N SER A 77 0.49 1.16 3.47
CA SER A 77 1.72 0.87 2.72
C SER A 77 2.93 1.65 3.24
N LEU A 78 2.78 2.94 3.50
CA LEU A 78 3.83 3.75 4.11
C LEU A 78 4.08 3.38 5.58
N GLY A 79 3.01 3.13 6.34
CA GLY A 79 3.10 2.76 7.75
C GLY A 79 3.85 1.45 7.95
N VAL A 80 3.44 0.39 7.25
CA VAL A 80 4.10 -0.92 7.33
C VAL A 80 5.50 -0.87 6.73
N GLY A 81 5.65 -0.24 5.56
CA GLY A 81 6.94 -0.11 4.90
C GLY A 81 7.98 0.62 5.75
N GLY A 82 7.60 1.78 6.27
CA GLY A 82 8.44 2.58 7.17
C GLY A 82 8.73 1.87 8.48
N LEU A 83 7.73 1.25 9.11
CA LEU A 83 7.90 0.54 10.37
C LEU A 83 8.94 -0.59 10.25
N LEU A 84 8.83 -1.43 9.22
CA LEU A 84 9.77 -2.54 9.01
C LEU A 84 11.20 -2.06 8.76
N ILE A 85 11.37 -0.93 8.05
CA ILE A 85 12.69 -0.33 7.82
C ILE A 85 13.25 0.24 9.12
N ILE A 86 12.45 0.99 9.89
CA ILE A 86 12.86 1.62 11.15
C ILE A 86 13.26 0.55 12.17
N LEU A 87 12.47 -0.51 12.33
CA LEU A 87 12.80 -1.61 13.23
C LEU A 87 14.16 -2.23 12.89
N ARG A 88 14.45 -2.41 11.60
CA ARG A 88 15.74 -2.95 11.15
C ARG A 88 16.92 -2.02 11.42
N ILE A 89 16.70 -0.71 11.29
CA ILE A 89 17.72 0.29 11.65
C ILE A 89 17.99 0.26 13.15
N ILE A 90 16.95 0.16 13.99
CA ILE A 90 17.11 0.08 15.46
C ILE A 90 17.86 -1.19 15.86
N ASP A 91 17.54 -2.32 15.24
CA ASP A 91 18.19 -3.61 15.48
C ASP A 91 19.69 -3.56 15.15
N TRP A 92 20.10 -2.86 14.09
CA TRP A 92 21.51 -2.65 13.77
C TRP A 92 22.28 -1.75 14.73
N ILE A 93 21.59 -0.90 15.51
CA ILE A 93 22.21 0.05 16.44
C ILE A 93 22.34 -0.55 17.85
N ARG A 94 21.52 -1.55 18.19
CA ARG A 94 21.55 -2.24 19.49
C ARG A 94 22.69 -3.25 19.56
#